data_AF-Q46BB2-F1
#
_entry.id   AF-Q46BB2-F1
#
_cell.length_a   1.000
_cell.length_b   1.000
_cell.length_c   1.000
_cell.angle_alpha   90.00
_cell.angle_beta   90.00
_cell.angle_gamma   90.00
#
_symmetry.space_group_name_H-M   'P 1'
#
loop_
_entity.id
_entity.type
_entity.pdbx_description
1 polymer ?
#
loop_
_entity_poly.entity_id
_entity_poly.type
_entity_poly.pdbx_seq_one_letter_code
_entity_poly.pdbx_strand_id
1 'polypeptide(L)'
;MVKLSSADNRPKVVLLLSLATSIVLDILFLSGALLTNISRGEMAYTHVDMTAGSIFVFVISLIISLSLWPRVADWIENREKNKIPD
;
A
#
# COMPACT_ATOMS: atom_id res chain seq x y z
N MET A 1 -38.76 13.37 -2.05
CA MET A 1 -37.60 13.66 -1.18
C MET A 1 -36.43 12.81 -1.67
N VAL A 2 -35.64 13.35 -2.61
CA VAL A 2 -34.49 12.63 -3.19
C VAL A 2 -33.35 12.74 -2.19
N LYS A 3 -33.02 11.65 -1.50
CA LYS A 3 -31.77 11.57 -0.73
C LYS A 3 -30.63 11.68 -1.75
N LEU A 4 -30.01 12.86 -1.88
CA LEU A 4 -28.71 12.95 -2.51
C LEU A 4 -27.79 12.03 -1.72
N SER A 5 -27.50 10.88 -2.30
CA SER A 5 -26.47 9.96 -1.82
C SER A 5 -25.21 10.79 -1.65
N SER A 6 -24.83 11.07 -0.40
CA SER A 6 -23.48 11.51 -0.09
C SER A 6 -22.55 10.53 -0.81
N ALA A 7 -21.71 11.04 -1.69
CA ALA A 7 -20.79 10.23 -2.46
C ALA A 7 -19.99 9.37 -1.47
N ASP A 8 -20.16 8.05 -1.51
CA ASP A 8 -19.42 7.14 -0.66
C ASP A 8 -17.97 7.12 -1.18
N ASN A 9 -17.16 8.02 -0.62
CA ASN A 9 -15.77 8.23 -1.03
C ASN A 9 -14.86 7.16 -0.44
N ARG A 10 -15.36 6.35 0.50
CA ARG A 10 -14.62 5.31 1.23
C ARG A 10 -13.88 4.34 0.31
N PRO A 11 -14.50 3.73 -0.72
CA PRO A 11 -13.77 2.85 -1.64
C PRO A 11 -12.64 3.57 -2.40
N LYS A 12 -12.84 4.85 -2.77
CA LYS A 12 -11.79 5.64 -3.43
C LYS A 12 -10.62 5.94 -2.51
N VAL A 13 -10.91 6.29 -1.25
CA VAL A 13 -9.90 6.55 -0.22
C VAL A 13 -9.09 5.29 0.07
N VAL A 14 -9.75 4.14 0.24
CA VAL A 14 -9.08 2.83 0.45
C VAL A 14 -8.17 2.48 -0.72
N LEU A 15 -8.62 2.70 -1.96
CA LEU A 15 -7.81 2.45 -3.16
C LEU A 15 -6.57 3.35 -3.17
N LEU A 16 -6.74 4.66 -2.96
CA LEU A 16 -5.64 5.62 -2.92
C LEU A 16 -4.62 5.30 -1.82
N LEU A 17 -5.10 4.93 -0.62
CA LEU A 17 -4.23 4.52 0.48
C LEU A 17 -3.47 3.22 0.15
N SER A 18 -4.15 2.25 -0.46
CA SER A 18 -3.52 1.00 -0.88
C SER A 18 -2.46 1.22 -1.95
N LEU A 19 -2.75 2.08 -2.91
CA LEU A 19 -1.83 2.46 -3.97
C LEU A 19 -0.62 3.22 -3.40
N ALA A 20 -0.86 4.20 -2.53
CA ALA A 20 0.22 4.93 -1.88
C ALA A 20 1.13 3.99 -1.06
N THR A 21 0.54 3.07 -0.29
CA THR A 21 1.29 2.11 0.52
C THR A 21 2.14 1.18 -0.34
N SER A 22 1.58 0.65 -1.43
CA SER A 22 2.31 -0.23 -2.35
C SER A 22 3.47 0.49 -3.07
N ILE A 23 3.27 1.73 -3.51
CA ILE A 23 4.34 2.54 -4.12
C ILE A 23 5.47 2.79 -3.12
N VAL A 24 5.15 3.14 -1.87
CA VAL A 24 6.16 3.36 -0.82
C VAL A 24 6.98 2.09 -0.57
N LEU A 25 6.33 0.94 -0.47
CA LEU A 25 7.00 -0.34 -0.27
C LEU A 25 7.88 -0.73 -1.47
N ASP A 26 7.41 -0.47 -2.68
CA ASP A 26 8.17 -0.74 -3.91
C ASP A 26 9.43 0.13 -3.99
N ILE A 27 9.31 1.43 -3.67
CA ILE A 27 10.47 2.33 -3.61
C ILE A 27 11.49 1.86 -2.57
N LEU A 28 11.04 1.42 -1.39
CA LEU A 28 11.92 0.88 -0.35
C LEU A 28 12.65 -0.37 -0.84
N PHE A 29 11.94 -1.29 -1.49
CA PHE A 29 12.53 -2.51 -2.04
C PHE A 29 13.55 -2.19 -3.15
N LEU A 30 13.18 -1.36 -4.12
CA LEU A 30 14.04 -0.98 -5.23
C LEU A 30 15.30 -0.24 -4.74
N SER A 31 15.15 0.64 -3.76
CA SER A 31 16.27 1.34 -3.13
C SER A 31 17.24 0.35 -2.46
N GLY A 32 16.71 -0.67 -1.75
CA GLY A 32 17.52 -1.72 -1.15
C GLY A 32 18.27 -2.56 -2.19
N ALA A 33 17.60 -2.90 -3.30
CA ALA A 33 18.21 -3.65 -4.40
C ALA A 33 19.34 -2.85 -5.07
N LEU A 34 19.12 -1.55 -5.34
CA LEU A 34 20.14 -0.64 -5.89
C LEU A 34 21.33 -0.50 -4.94
N LEU A 35 21.07 -0.26 -3.65
CA LEU A 35 22.12 -0.11 -2.64
C LEU A 35 22.95 -1.38 -2.49
N THR A 36 22.32 -2.55 -2.57
CA THR A 36 23.02 -3.85 -2.53
C THR A 36 23.90 -4.03 -3.77
N ASN A 37 23.41 -3.64 -4.95
CA ASN A 37 24.18 -3.75 -6.20
C ASN A 37 25.41 -2.82 -6.19
N ILE A 38 25.27 -1.60 -5.67
CA ILE A 38 26.36 -0.63 -5.57
C ILE A 38 27.39 -1.05 -4.52
N SER A 39 26.93 -1.51 -3.35
CA SER A 39 27.82 -1.81 -2.21
C SER A 39 28.71 -3.04 -2.41
N ARG A 40 28.29 -4.01 -3.23
CA ARG A 40 29.03 -5.26 -3.44
C ARG A 40 30.13 -5.17 -4.50
N GLY A 41 30.23 -4.08 -5.26
CA GLY A 41 31.27 -3.87 -6.28
C GLY A 41 31.15 -4.77 -7.53
N GLU A 42 30.39 -5.85 -7.45
CA GLU A 42 29.97 -6.72 -8.55
C GLU A 42 28.44 -6.65 -8.70
N MET A 43 27.91 -6.85 -9.93
CA MET A 43 26.47 -6.92 -10.17
C MET A 43 25.87 -8.14 -9.46
N ALA A 44 25.42 -7.94 -8.22
CA ALA A 44 24.72 -8.94 -7.41
C ALA A 44 23.35 -9.31 -7.98
N TYR A 45 22.69 -8.36 -8.65
CA TYR A 45 21.41 -8.56 -9.33
C TYR A 45 21.49 -7.96 -10.74
N THR A 46 20.92 -8.66 -11.72
CA THR A 46 20.77 -8.08 -13.06
C THR A 46 19.65 -7.03 -13.04
N HIS A 47 19.67 -6.09 -13.98
CA HIS A 47 18.58 -5.14 -14.15
C HIS A 47 17.23 -5.84 -14.33
N VAL A 48 17.21 -6.99 -15.02
CA VAL A 48 16.01 -7.79 -15.24
C VAL A 48 15.47 -8.32 -13.91
N ASP A 49 16.33 -8.82 -13.02
CA ASP A 49 15.93 -9.33 -11.71
C ASP A 49 15.35 -8.22 -10.82
N MET A 50 15.97 -7.04 -10.84
CA MET A 50 15.51 -5.89 -10.08
C MET A 50 14.15 -5.38 -10.55
N THR A 51 13.93 -5.32 -11.87
CA THR A 51 12.64 -4.91 -12.45
C THR A 51 11.54 -5.95 -12.24
N ALA A 52 11.84 -7.23 -12.45
CA ALA A 52 10.87 -8.30 -12.19
C ALA A 52 10.50 -8.37 -10.70
N GLY A 53 11.51 -8.21 -9.82
CA GLY A 53 11.32 -8.14 -8.37
C GLY A 53 10.45 -6.96 -7.93
N SER A 54 10.68 -5.76 -8.47
CA SER A 54 9.89 -4.58 -8.12
C SER A 54 8.42 -4.73 -8.55
N ILE A 55 8.17 -5.22 -9.78
CA ILE A 55 6.79 -5.49 -10.24
C ILE A 55 6.10 -6.50 -9.32
N PHE A 56 6.80 -7.57 -8.94
CA PHE A 56 6.26 -8.57 -8.02
C PHE A 56 5.92 -7.98 -6.65
N VAL A 57 6.82 -7.20 -6.06
CA VAL A 57 6.62 -6.52 -4.77
C VAL A 57 5.46 -5.53 -4.85
N PHE A 58 5.37 -4.75 -5.92
CA PHE A 58 4.28 -3.82 -6.15
C PHE A 58 2.92 -4.55 -6.19
N VAL A 59 2.79 -5.62 -6.98
CA VAL A 59 1.52 -6.35 -7.09
C VAL A 59 1.13 -7.01 -5.78
N ILE A 60 2.05 -7.71 -5.11
CA ILE A 60 1.75 -8.38 -3.83
C ILE A 60 1.40 -7.36 -2.75
N SER A 61 2.16 -6.26 -2.65
CA SER A 61 1.87 -5.21 -1.68
C SER A 61 0.54 -4.52 -1.94
N LEU A 62 0.16 -4.33 -3.21
CA LEU A 62 -1.15 -3.78 -3.59
C LEU A 62 -2.29 -4.71 -3.17
N ILE A 63 -2.19 -6.01 -3.45
CA ILE A 63 -3.19 -7.01 -3.05
C ILE A 63 -3.35 -7.03 -1.52
N ILE A 64 -2.23 -7.08 -0.78
CA ILE A 64 -2.24 -7.07 0.68
C ILE A 64 -2.86 -5.77 1.20
N SER A 65 -2.46 -4.61 0.65
CA SER A 65 -2.95 -3.31 1.10
C SER A 65 -4.45 -3.15 0.87
N LEU A 66 -4.94 -3.59 -0.31
CA LEU A 66 -6.37 -3.60 -0.61
C LEU A 66 -7.17 -4.49 0.35
N SER A 67 -6.57 -5.57 0.84
CA SER A 67 -7.20 -6.41 1.87
C SER A 67 -7.08 -5.84 3.29
N LEU A 68 -6.05 -5.02 3.57
CA LEU A 68 -5.73 -4.54 4.90
C LEU A 68 -6.45 -3.22 5.23
N TRP A 69 -6.44 -2.26 4.31
CA TRP A 69 -7.03 -0.93 4.52
C TRP A 69 -8.52 -0.93 4.90
N PRO A 70 -9.40 -1.78 4.33
CA PRO A 70 -10.78 -1.89 4.79
C PRO A 70 -10.88 -2.26 6.27
N ARG A 71 -10.09 -3.25 6.71
CA ARG A 71 -10.07 -3.72 8.11
C ARG A 71 -9.53 -2.67 9.06
N VAL A 72 -8.50 -1.94 8.63
CA VAL A 72 -7.94 -0.83 9.41
C VAL A 72 -8.97 0.29 9.54
N ALA A 73 -9.68 0.64 8.46
CA ALA A 73 -10.74 1.65 8.51
C ALA A 73 -11.88 1.23 9.46
N ASP A 74 -12.34 -0.02 9.39
CA ASP A 74 -13.36 -0.56 10.29
C ASP A 74 -12.89 -0.52 11.76
N TRP A 75 -11.63 -0.88 12.03
CA TRP A 75 -11.06 -0.86 13.37
C TRP A 75 -10.94 0.55 13.95
N ILE A 76 -10.55 1.52 13.13
CA ILE A 76 -10.48 2.94 13.53
C ILE A 76 -11.88 3.46 13.87
N GLU A 77 -12.88 3.20 13.02
CA GLU A 77 -14.26 3.63 13.25
C GLU A 77 -14.84 3.03 14.56
N ASN A 78 -14.60 1.73 14.79
CA ASN A 78 -15.04 1.07 16.03
C ASN A 78 -14.35 1.62 17.27
N ARG A 79 -13.09 2.04 17.18
CA ARG A 79 -12.39 2.70 18.30
C ARG A 79 -12.94 4.09 18.60
N GLU A 80 -13.40 4.82 17.59
CA GLU A 80 -13.98 6.15 17.77
C GLU A 80 -15.34 6.07 18.47
N LYS A 81 -16.20 5.13 18.05
CA LYS A 81 -17.52 4.89 18.69
C LYS A 81 -17.41 4.50 20.16
N ASN A 82 -16.40 3.71 20.54
CA ASN A 82 -16.21 3.30 21.94
C ASN A 82 -15.70 4.43 22.87
N LYS A 83 -15.29 5.59 22.34
CA LYS A 83 -14.79 6.72 23.14
C LYS A 83 -15.84 7.77 23.47
N ILE A 84 -17.03 7.69 22.89
CA ILE A 84 -18.13 8.63 23.15
C ILE A 84 -19.12 7.90 24.08
N PRO A 85 -19.19 8.26 25.37
CA PRO A 85 -20.28 7.78 26.23
C PRO A 85 -21.58 8.45 25.77
N ASP A 86 -22.67 7.68 25.73
CA ASP A 86 -24.03 8.17 25.50
C ASP A 86 -24.44 9.26 26.52
#